data_AF-A0A961GDM5-F1
#
_entry.id   AF-A0A961GDM5-F1
#
_cell.length_a   1.000
_cell.length_b   1.000
_cell.length_c   1.000
_cell.angle_alpha   90.00
_cell.angle_beta   90.00
_cell.angle_gamma   90.00
#
_symmetry.space_group_name_H-M   'P 1'
#
loop_
_entity.id
_entity.type
_entity.pdbx_description
1 polymer ?
#
loop_
_entity_poly.entity_id
_entity_poly.type
_entity_poly.pdbx_seq_one_letter_code
_entity_poly.pdbx_strand_id
1 'polypeptide(L)'
;MGARGAGAGAAPADDSGTGAVGRPHRALRPFLREYVGYQLSNAPAVHHGVPSAAATVILAFDDPIDTAWKDDPSSRASYWRLACGLHTRPALIHTGGRQHGIQLDLTPLGVRALLGVPVGALATTMVSHDDVPLGIDAGVHERLAAAPTWAR
;
A
#
# COMPACT_ATOMS: atom_id res chain seq x y z
N MET A 1 42.90 -13.08 -26.55
CA MET A 1 41.80 -13.85 -27.17
C MET A 1 40.69 -13.92 -26.13
N GLY A 2 39.70 -13.03 -26.25
CA GLY A 2 38.74 -12.71 -25.19
C GLY A 2 37.58 -13.70 -25.11
N ALA A 3 37.09 -13.86 -23.89
CA ALA A 3 36.03 -14.76 -23.46
C ALA A 3 34.68 -14.57 -24.17
N ARG A 4 33.93 -15.66 -24.29
CA ARG A 4 32.46 -15.64 -24.39
C ARG A 4 31.89 -16.59 -23.35
N GLY A 5 31.72 -16.08 -22.14
CA GLY A 5 30.78 -16.66 -21.19
C GLY A 5 29.37 -16.26 -21.62
N ALA A 6 28.57 -17.22 -22.04
CA ALA A 6 27.15 -17.03 -22.28
C ALA A 6 26.46 -16.82 -20.92
N GLY A 7 26.17 -15.56 -20.59
CA GLY A 7 25.26 -15.23 -19.51
C GLY A 7 23.87 -15.73 -19.90
N ALA A 8 23.36 -16.72 -19.17
CA ALA A 8 21.95 -17.08 -19.21
C ALA A 8 21.17 -15.86 -18.72
N GLY A 9 20.62 -15.09 -19.65
CA GLY A 9 19.66 -14.05 -19.32
C GLY A 9 18.46 -14.72 -18.66
N ALA A 10 18.21 -14.37 -17.40
CA ALA A 10 16.97 -14.73 -16.73
C ALA A 10 15.82 -14.26 -17.64
N ALA A 11 14.91 -15.19 -17.96
CA ALA A 11 13.68 -14.84 -18.67
C ALA A 11 13.01 -13.67 -17.93
N PRO A 12 12.41 -12.70 -18.65
CA PRO A 12 11.60 -11.68 -17.99
C PRO A 12 10.55 -12.39 -17.13
N ALA A 13 10.44 -11.99 -15.86
CA ALA A 13 9.38 -12.50 -15.01
C ALA A 13 8.04 -12.12 -15.67
N ASP A 14 7.21 -13.10 -16.01
CA ASP A 14 5.88 -12.83 -16.53
C ASP A 14 5.07 -12.12 -15.43
N ASP A 15 4.70 -10.87 -15.68
CA ASP A 15 3.85 -10.09 -14.80
C ASP A 15 2.52 -10.82 -14.63
N SER A 16 2.17 -11.16 -13.39
CA SER A 16 0.92 -11.84 -13.05
C SER A 16 0.30 -11.19 -11.83
N GLY A 17 -1.03 -11.17 -11.77
CA GLY A 17 -1.72 -10.51 -10.67
C GLY A 17 -3.18 -10.94 -10.58
N THR A 18 -3.68 -10.96 -9.35
CA THR A 18 -5.10 -11.09 -9.06
C THR A 18 -5.47 -10.00 -8.04
N GLY A 19 -6.67 -9.46 -8.19
CA GLY A 19 -7.24 -8.52 -7.25
C GLY A 19 -8.72 -8.78 -7.04
N ALA A 20 -9.22 -8.41 -5.88
CA ALA A 20 -10.63 -8.51 -5.55
C ALA A 20 -11.11 -7.22 -4.88
N VAL A 21 -12.13 -6.60 -5.45
CA VAL A 21 -12.83 -5.47 -4.84
C VAL A 21 -13.92 -6.03 -3.92
N GLY A 22 -13.92 -5.60 -2.67
CA GLY A 22 -14.93 -5.97 -1.69
C GLY A 22 -15.92 -4.85 -1.42
N ARG A 23 -17.12 -5.20 -0.95
CA ARG A 23 -18.06 -4.19 -0.41
C ARG A 23 -17.83 -4.06 1.08
N PRO A 24 -17.54 -2.85 1.60
CA PRO A 24 -17.33 -2.68 3.03
C PRO A 24 -18.56 -3.12 3.82
N HIS A 25 -18.31 -3.71 4.99
CA HIS A 25 -19.34 -3.90 6.00
C HIS A 25 -20.12 -2.58 6.19
N ARG A 26 -21.44 -2.64 6.43
CA ARG A 26 -22.30 -1.45 6.44
C ARG A 26 -21.78 -0.34 7.35
N ALA A 27 -21.19 -0.70 8.50
CA ALA A 27 -20.60 0.23 9.45
C ALA A 27 -19.39 1.01 8.91
N LEU A 28 -18.68 0.49 7.91
CA LEU A 28 -17.48 1.10 7.33
C LEU A 28 -17.75 1.93 6.07
N ARG A 29 -18.94 1.82 5.47
CA ARG A 29 -19.28 2.50 4.21
C ARG A 29 -19.17 4.03 4.24
N PRO A 30 -19.43 4.74 5.36
CA PRO A 30 -19.20 6.18 5.42
C PRO A 30 -17.70 6.56 5.41
N PHE A 31 -16.84 5.61 5.78
CA PHE A 31 -15.41 5.84 6.05
C PHE A 31 -14.51 5.38 4.90
N LEU A 32 -14.98 4.43 4.09
CA LEU A 32 -14.25 3.85 2.96
C LEU A 32 -14.96 4.17 1.65
N ARG A 33 -14.21 4.68 0.66
CA ARG A 33 -14.67 4.73 -0.73
C ARG A 33 -14.65 3.36 -1.35
N GLU A 34 -13.51 2.68 -1.19
CA GLU A 34 -13.27 1.33 -1.70
C GLU A 34 -12.20 0.63 -0.87
N TYR A 35 -12.14 -0.69 -1.01
CA TYR A 35 -10.95 -1.45 -0.67
C TYR A 35 -10.74 -2.58 -1.65
N VAL A 36 -9.47 -2.89 -1.88
CA VAL A 36 -9.02 -3.90 -2.84
C VAL A 36 -7.99 -4.79 -2.16
N GLY A 37 -8.24 -6.09 -2.16
CA GLY A 37 -7.18 -7.08 -1.90
C GLY A 37 -6.43 -7.33 -3.19
N TYR A 38 -5.10 -7.42 -3.12
CA TYR A 38 -4.26 -7.65 -4.30
C TYR A 38 -3.14 -8.65 -3.99
N GLN A 39 -2.79 -9.44 -5.00
CA GLN A 39 -1.60 -10.27 -5.03
C GLN A 39 -0.99 -10.16 -6.42
N LEU A 40 0.20 -9.56 -6.52
CA LEU A 40 0.90 -9.24 -7.75
C LEU A 40 2.29 -9.86 -7.71
N SER A 41 2.79 -10.28 -8.87
CA SER A 41 4.17 -10.64 -9.12
C SER A 41 4.63 -9.91 -10.37
N ASN A 42 5.56 -8.97 -10.25
CA ASN A 42 6.00 -8.15 -11.37
C ASN A 42 7.51 -7.92 -11.44
N ALA A 43 7.99 -7.56 -12.63
CA ALA A 43 9.34 -7.04 -12.78
C ALA A 43 9.51 -5.71 -11.99
N PRO A 44 10.74 -5.35 -11.60
CA PRO A 44 11.00 -4.09 -10.93
C PRO A 44 10.47 -2.89 -11.73
N ALA A 45 9.65 -2.07 -11.09
CA ALA A 45 9.02 -0.90 -11.69
C ALA A 45 8.73 0.17 -10.63
N VAL A 46 8.28 1.35 -11.08
CA VAL A 46 7.80 2.42 -10.19
C VAL A 46 6.36 2.73 -10.55
N HIS A 47 5.44 2.42 -9.64
CA HIS A 47 4.05 2.83 -9.75
C HIS A 47 3.89 4.25 -9.19
N HIS A 48 3.12 5.09 -9.90
CA HIS A 48 2.86 6.46 -9.48
C HIS A 48 1.49 6.54 -8.82
N GLY A 49 1.48 6.67 -7.50
CA GLY A 49 0.28 7.02 -6.75
C GLY A 49 -0.10 8.46 -7.05
N VAL A 50 -1.13 8.65 -7.89
CA VAL A 50 -1.58 9.97 -8.31
C VAL A 50 -2.45 10.64 -7.23
N PRO A 51 -2.47 11.99 -7.17
CA PRO A 51 -3.33 12.74 -6.25
C PRO A 51 -4.79 12.29 -6.26
N SER A 52 -5.35 12.07 -5.07
CA SER A 52 -6.76 11.71 -4.85
C SER A 52 -7.36 12.54 -3.71
N ALA A 53 -8.69 12.62 -3.68
CA ALA A 53 -9.45 13.21 -2.56
C ALA A 53 -9.66 12.22 -1.39
N ALA A 54 -9.17 10.98 -1.52
CA ALA A 54 -9.11 9.98 -0.47
C ALA A 54 -7.67 9.83 0.03
N ALA A 55 -7.51 9.46 1.31
CA ALA A 55 -6.24 9.06 1.86
C ALA A 55 -6.06 7.55 1.66
N THR A 56 -4.92 7.14 1.11
CA THR A 56 -4.64 5.73 0.83
C THR A 56 -4.04 5.08 2.06
N VAL A 57 -4.60 3.94 2.47
CA VAL A 57 -3.99 3.06 3.47
C VAL A 57 -3.58 1.76 2.79
N ILE A 58 -2.37 1.27 3.08
CA ILE A 58 -1.87 -0.02 2.59
C ILE A 58 -1.54 -0.91 3.79
N LEU A 59 -2.06 -2.13 3.76
CA LEU A 59 -1.70 -3.22 4.66
C LEU A 59 -0.99 -4.29 3.83
N ALA A 60 0.35 -4.33 3.91
CA ALA A 60 1.18 -5.27 3.16
C ALA A 60 1.41 -6.56 3.97
N PHE A 61 1.44 -7.73 3.33
CA PHE A 61 1.50 -9.02 4.02
C PHE A 61 2.80 -9.79 3.82
N ASP A 62 3.25 -9.97 2.57
CA ASP A 62 4.42 -10.80 2.27
C ASP A 62 5.73 -9.98 2.30
N ASP A 63 5.69 -8.79 1.70
CA ASP A 63 6.81 -7.86 1.59
C ASP A 63 6.28 -6.43 1.86
N PRO A 64 7.04 -5.55 2.54
CA PRO A 64 6.57 -4.20 2.86
C PRO A 64 6.48 -3.33 1.60
N ILE A 65 5.59 -2.34 1.61
CA ILE A 65 5.52 -1.38 0.50
C ILE A 65 6.65 -0.36 0.63
N ASP A 66 7.47 -0.22 -0.42
CA ASP A 66 8.55 0.76 -0.50
C ASP A 66 8.08 2.00 -1.26
N THR A 67 8.08 3.15 -0.59
CA THR A 67 7.47 4.37 -1.11
C THR A 67 8.33 5.60 -0.85
N ALA A 68 8.25 6.58 -1.76
CA ALA A 68 8.86 7.90 -1.61
C ALA A 68 7.97 8.98 -2.23
N TRP A 69 8.12 10.24 -1.81
CA TRP A 69 7.59 11.37 -2.57
C TRP A 69 8.45 11.67 -3.80
N LYS A 70 7.81 11.94 -4.94
CA LYS A 70 8.54 12.23 -6.19
C LYS A 70 9.50 13.42 -6.08
N ASP A 71 9.12 14.44 -5.33
CA ASP A 71 9.89 15.67 -5.13
C ASP A 71 10.80 15.65 -3.90
N ASP A 72 10.73 14.59 -3.09
CA ASP A 72 11.63 14.37 -1.95
C ASP A 72 12.12 12.92 -1.93
N PRO A 73 13.19 12.59 -2.68
CA PRO A 73 13.78 11.26 -2.66
C PRO A 73 14.27 10.80 -1.28
N SER A 74 14.55 11.74 -0.36
CA SER A 74 15.00 11.41 1.00
C SER A 74 13.89 10.85 1.88
N SER A 75 12.62 11.03 1.47
CA SER A 75 11.45 10.46 2.14
C SER A 75 11.25 8.95 1.93
N ARG A 76 12.13 8.29 1.14
CA ARG A 76 11.98 6.87 0.82
C ARG A 76 11.99 6.01 2.09
N ALA A 77 10.95 5.23 2.28
CA ALA A 77 10.79 4.33 3.42
C ALA A 77 9.90 3.14 3.06
N SER A 78 10.04 2.06 3.84
CA SER A 78 9.23 0.85 3.70
C SER A 78 8.23 0.71 4.83
N TYR A 79 7.00 0.31 4.50
CA TYR A 79 5.89 0.24 5.45
C TYR A 79 5.14 -1.10 5.34
N TRP A 80 4.82 -1.71 6.48
CA TRP A 80 3.88 -2.83 6.54
C TRP A 80 2.43 -2.36 6.64
N ARG A 81 2.24 -1.22 7.30
CA ARG A 81 0.96 -0.58 7.57
C ARG A 81 1.17 0.91 7.29
N LEU A 82 0.86 1.34 6.07
CA LEU A 82 1.04 2.72 5.62
C LEU A 82 -0.28 3.47 5.68
N ALA A 83 -0.26 4.68 6.22
CA ALA A 83 -1.26 5.71 5.93
C ALA A 83 -0.59 6.83 5.12
N CYS A 84 -1.01 6.98 3.87
CA CYS A 84 -0.59 8.05 2.97
C CYS A 84 -1.68 9.12 2.93
N GLY A 85 -1.33 10.34 3.34
CA GLY A 85 -2.29 11.44 3.34
C GLY A 85 -2.49 12.08 1.97
N LEU A 86 -3.31 13.14 1.97
CA LEU A 86 -3.61 13.90 0.76
C LEU A 86 -2.35 14.60 0.24
N HIS A 87 -2.14 14.51 -1.07
CA HIS A 87 -0.96 15.02 -1.74
C HIS A 87 -1.32 15.59 -3.10
N THR A 88 -0.54 16.56 -3.58
CA THR A 88 -0.68 17.18 -4.91
C THR A 88 0.42 16.74 -5.88
N ARG A 89 1.37 15.93 -5.40
CA ARG A 89 2.47 15.37 -6.17
C ARG A 89 2.51 13.86 -6.01
N PRO A 90 2.96 13.11 -7.02
CA PRO A 90 2.90 11.66 -6.97
C PRO A 90 3.70 11.08 -5.80
N ALA A 91 3.09 10.10 -5.13
CA ALA A 91 3.83 9.07 -4.41
C ALA A 91 4.46 8.12 -5.43
N LEU A 92 5.72 7.77 -5.25
CA LEU A 92 6.43 6.73 -5.99
C LEU A 92 6.39 5.46 -5.16
N ILE A 93 5.82 4.40 -5.71
CA ILE A 93 5.77 3.08 -5.10
C ILE A 93 6.76 2.22 -5.89
N HIS A 94 7.85 1.82 -5.25
CA HIS A 94 8.85 0.94 -5.84
C HIS A 94 8.33 -0.49 -5.77
N THR A 95 8.06 -1.07 -6.94
CA THR A 95 7.52 -2.42 -7.07
C THR A 95 8.57 -3.36 -7.64
N GLY A 96 8.34 -4.66 -7.52
CA GLY A 96 9.20 -5.72 -8.05
C GLY A 96 9.18 -6.93 -7.14
N GLY A 97 9.15 -8.12 -7.73
CA GLY A 97 8.95 -9.35 -6.97
C GLY A 97 7.48 -9.50 -6.61
N ARG A 98 7.18 -9.89 -5.36
CA ARG A 98 5.81 -10.14 -4.89
C ARG A 98 5.25 -8.93 -4.16
N GLN A 99 3.98 -8.63 -4.39
CA GLN A 99 3.23 -7.64 -3.63
C GLN A 99 1.90 -8.24 -3.24
N HIS A 100 1.64 -8.31 -1.95
CA HIS A 100 0.43 -8.92 -1.42
C HIS A 100 -0.09 -8.04 -0.28
N GLY A 101 -1.38 -7.70 -0.33
CA GLY A 101 -1.93 -6.82 0.68
C GLY A 101 -3.35 -6.35 0.40
N ILE A 102 -3.75 -5.35 1.17
CA ILE A 102 -5.02 -4.65 1.06
C ILE A 102 -4.75 -3.15 0.92
N GLN A 103 -5.35 -2.53 -0.08
CA GLN A 103 -5.47 -1.08 -0.18
C GLN A 103 -6.86 -0.64 0.29
N LEU A 104 -6.89 0.43 1.08
CA LEU A 104 -8.11 1.11 1.50
C LEU A 104 -8.07 2.57 1.05
N ASP A 105 -9.17 3.07 0.51
CA ASP A 105 -9.34 4.48 0.20
C ASP A 105 -10.22 5.14 1.26
N LEU A 106 -9.60 5.80 2.23
CA LEU A 106 -10.29 6.47 3.33
C LEU A 106 -10.88 7.81 2.89
N THR A 107 -12.13 8.06 3.27
CA THR A 107 -12.70 9.42 3.22
C THR A 107 -12.04 10.29 4.31
N PRO A 108 -12.11 11.63 4.21
CA PRO A 108 -11.67 12.51 5.29
C PRO A 108 -12.30 12.17 6.66
N LEU A 109 -13.57 11.77 6.66
CA LEU A 109 -14.26 11.29 7.86
C LEU A 109 -13.68 9.95 8.34
N GLY A 110 -13.37 9.05 7.41
CA GLY A 110 -12.72 7.77 7.71
C GLY A 110 -11.35 7.92 8.33
N VAL A 111 -10.53 8.86 7.86
CA VAL A 111 -9.24 9.19 8.47
C VAL A 111 -9.42 9.59 9.94
N ARG A 112 -10.39 10.46 10.23
CA ARG A 112 -10.68 10.85 11.62
C ARG A 112 -11.18 9.69 12.46
N ALA A 113 -12.11 8.90 11.94
CA ALA A 113 -12.74 7.81 12.68
C ALA A 113 -11.79 6.61 12.91
N LEU A 114 -10.92 6.31 11.94
CA LEU A 114 -10.11 5.09 11.93
C LEU A 114 -8.63 5.34 12.24
N LEU A 115 -8.11 6.55 12.06
CA LEU A 115 -6.71 6.90 12.40
C LEU A 115 -6.62 7.87 13.60
N GLY A 116 -7.73 8.50 13.99
CA GLY A 116 -7.79 9.39 15.16
C GLY A 116 -7.34 10.83 14.89
N VAL A 117 -6.91 11.14 13.66
CA VAL A 117 -6.39 12.46 13.27
C VAL A 117 -7.29 13.12 12.22
N PRO A 118 -7.36 14.47 12.14
CA PRO A 118 -7.98 15.12 10.99
C PRO A 118 -7.16 14.81 9.72
N VAL A 119 -7.81 14.69 8.55
CA VAL A 119 -7.11 14.35 7.30
C VAL A 119 -5.98 15.32 6.95
N GLY A 120 -6.12 16.60 7.30
CA GLY A 120 -5.11 17.61 7.08
C GLY A 120 -3.81 17.38 7.87
N ALA A 121 -3.84 16.64 8.97
CA ALA A 121 -2.64 16.28 9.73
C ALA A 121 -1.76 15.28 8.97
N LEU A 122 -2.32 14.55 8.00
CA LEU A 122 -1.56 13.63 7.14
C LEU A 122 -1.13 14.27 5.82
N ALA A 123 -1.50 15.53 5.55
CA ALA A 123 -1.21 16.18 4.27
C ALA A 123 0.29 16.11 3.95
N THR A 124 0.63 15.65 2.74
CA THR A 124 2.02 15.47 2.28
C THR A 124 2.89 14.55 3.15
N THR A 125 2.28 13.66 3.95
CA THR A 125 2.99 12.69 4.79
C THR A 125 2.61 11.26 4.44
N MET A 126 3.58 10.37 4.66
CA MET A 126 3.44 8.92 4.70
C MET A 126 3.84 8.50 6.11
N VAL A 127 2.98 7.80 6.82
CA VAL A 127 3.21 7.43 8.22
C VAL A 127 2.91 5.97 8.48
N SER A 128 3.58 5.38 9.47
CA SER A 128 3.19 4.07 9.98
C SER A 128 1.86 4.17 10.73
N HIS A 129 1.10 3.09 10.79
CA HIS A 129 -0.04 3.02 11.70
C HIS A 129 0.37 3.15 13.18
N ASP A 130 1.63 2.91 13.53
CA ASP A 130 2.14 3.13 14.90
C ASP A 130 2.24 4.63 15.25
N ASP A 131 2.27 5.51 14.24
CA ASP A 131 2.41 6.95 14.40
C ASP A 131 1.06 7.69 14.51
N VAL A 132 -0.06 6.95 14.48
CA VAL A 132 -1.41 7.52 14.56
C VAL A 132 -2.20 6.93 15.74
N PRO A 133 -3.02 7.73 16.45
CA PRO A 133 -3.65 7.30 17.71
C PRO A 133 -4.54 6.07 17.63
N LEU A 134 -5.21 5.84 16.49
CA LEU A 134 -6.15 4.72 16.30
C LEU A 134 -5.70 3.74 15.20
N GLY A 135 -4.41 3.72 14.89
CA GLY A 135 -3.86 2.86 13.85
C GLY A 135 -4.16 1.37 14.05
N ILE A 136 -3.99 0.60 12.97
CA ILE A 136 -4.19 -0.84 13.00
C ILE A 136 -2.99 -1.44 13.74
N ASP A 137 -3.28 -2.05 14.87
CA ASP A 137 -2.29 -2.76 15.68
C ASP A 137 -1.57 -3.87 14.89
N ALA A 138 -0.29 -4.08 15.21
CA ALA A 138 0.54 -5.09 14.56
C ALA A 138 -0.06 -6.50 14.68
N GLY A 139 -0.60 -6.86 15.85
CA GLY A 139 -1.23 -8.16 16.04
C GLY A 139 -2.53 -8.34 15.25
N VAL A 140 -3.28 -7.26 14.99
CA VAL A 140 -4.44 -7.30 14.07
C VAL A 140 -3.96 -7.54 12.64
N HIS A 141 -2.92 -6.83 12.23
CA HIS A 141 -2.32 -6.96 10.90
C HIS A 141 -1.74 -8.36 10.66
N GLU A 142 -1.02 -8.93 11.62
CA GLU A 142 -0.51 -10.30 11.55
C GLU A 142 -1.65 -11.34 11.39
N ARG A 143 -2.74 -11.19 12.15
CA ARG A 143 -3.91 -12.06 12.00
C ARG A 143 -4.58 -11.92 10.63
N LEU A 144 -4.60 -10.72 10.06
CA LEU A 144 -5.11 -10.50 8.70
C LEU A 144 -4.21 -11.19 7.67
N ALA A 145 -2.89 -11.04 7.78
CA ALA A 145 -1.92 -11.66 6.89
C ALA A 145 -1.97 -13.21 6.95
N ALA A 146 -2.21 -13.77 8.13
CA ALA A 146 -2.29 -15.21 8.34
C ALA A 146 -3.67 -15.82 8.00
N ALA A 147 -4.69 -15.01 7.70
CA ALA A 147 -6.04 -15.51 7.45
C ALA A 147 -6.13 -16.16 6.06
N PRO A 148 -6.42 -17.48 5.96
CA PRO A 148 -6.53 -18.15 4.66
C PRO A 148 -7.84 -17.83 3.93
N THR A 149 -8.83 -17.32 4.66
CA THR A 149 -10.14 -16.94 4.15
C THR A 149 -10.84 -16.02 5.16
N TRP A 150 -11.91 -15.37 4.73
CA TRP A 150 -12.77 -14.54 5.58
C TRP A 150 -14.21 -15.04 5.51
N ALA A 151 -14.93 -14.94 6.63
CA ALA A 151 -16.37 -15.14 6.63
C ALA A 151 -17.03 -14.07 5.74
N ARG A 152 -18.01 -14.49 4.93
CA ARG A 152 -18.74 -13.63 4.00
C ARG A 152 -19.90 -12.90 4.67
#